data_AF-A0A958WFX9-F1
#
_entry.id   AF-A0A958WFX9-F1
#
_cell.length_a   1.000
_cell.length_b   1.000
_cell.length_c   1.000
_cell.angle_alpha   90.00
_cell.angle_beta   90.00
_cell.angle_gamma   90.00
#
_symmetry.space_group_name_H-M   'P 1'
#
loop_
_entity.id
_entity.type
_entity.pdbx_description
1 polymer ?
#
loop_
_entity_poly.entity_id
_entity_poly.type
_entity_poly.pdbx_seq_one_letter_code
_entity_poly.pdbx_strand_id
1 'polypeptide(L)' 'MSVIELRKKIMERVSSIENEEILKEIYDIIGAEADLEPIYKLTDEEKNAIEIGLKDLREGRVASSTKANELIQAWLKK' A
#
# COMPACT_ATOMS: atom_id res chain seq x y z
N MET A 1 -23.94 7.84 -1.18
CA MET A 1 -23.86 7.36 -2.57
C MET A 1 -22.99 6.12 -2.55
N SER A 2 -23.49 5.00 -3.04
CA SER A 2 -22.72 3.76 -3.11
C SER A 2 -21.67 3.82 -4.22
N VAL A 3 -20.67 2.94 -4.15
CA VAL A 3 -19.65 2.79 -5.22
C VAL A 3 -20.32 2.47 -6.56
N ILE A 4 -21.40 1.68 -6.53
CA ILE A 4 -22.17 1.29 -7.71
C ILE A 4 -22.86 2.52 -8.34
N GLU A 5 -23.49 3.36 -7.52
CA GLU A 5 -24.13 4.60 -7.97
C GLU A 5 -23.12 5.60 -8.54
N LEU A 6 -21.96 5.73 -7.91
CA LEU A 6 -20.90 6.63 -8.36
C LEU A 6 -20.34 6.19 -9.72
N ARG A 7 -20.05 4.90 -9.89
CA ARG A 7 -19.57 4.34 -11.17
C ARG A 7 -20.59 4.58 -12.28
N LYS A 8 -21.88 4.38 -12.01
CA LYS A 8 -22.94 4.64 -13.00
C LYS A 8 -22.98 6.10 -13.45
N LYS A 9 -22.92 7.04 -12.51
CA LYS A 9 -22.91 8.48 -12.83
C LYS A 9 -21.68 8.90 -13.63
N ILE A 10 -20.51 8.32 -13.33
CA ILE A 10 -19.28 8.60 -14.09
C ILE A 10 -19.44 8.12 -15.54
N MET A 11 -19.91 6.89 -15.76
CA MET A 11 -20.14 6.37 -17.12
C MET A 11 -21.12 7.27 -17.89
N GLU A 12 -22.26 7.61 -17.30
CA GLU A 12 -23.25 8.51 -17.92
C GLU A 12 -22.64 9.87 -18.28
N ARG A 13 -21.79 10.42 -17.40
CA ARG A 13 -21.13 11.70 -17.65
C ARG A 13 -20.12 11.59 -18.78
N VAL A 14 -19.27 10.57 -18.78
CA VAL A 14 -18.24 10.34 -19.82
C VAL A 14 -18.90 10.10 -21.18
N SER A 15 -19.97 9.32 -21.25
CA SER A 15 -20.72 9.08 -22.49
C SER A 15 -21.34 10.34 -23.11
N SER A 16 -21.49 11.42 -22.34
CA SER A 16 -22.02 12.71 -22.81
C SER A 16 -20.93 13.69 -23.31
N ILE A 17 -19.65 13.33 -23.19
CA ILE A 17 -18.53 14.19 -23.59
C ILE A 17 -18.23 13.96 -25.07
N GLU A 18 -18.27 15.03 -25.86
CA GLU A 18 -17.92 15.01 -27.29
C GLU A 18 -16.51 15.55 -27.56
N ASN A 19 -15.90 16.24 -26.59
CA ASN A 19 -14.55 16.77 -26.72
C ASN A 19 -13.52 15.65 -26.53
N GLU A 20 -12.80 15.34 -27.61
CA GLU A 20 -11.78 14.28 -27.67
C GLU A 20 -10.59 14.53 -26.73
N GLU A 21 -10.13 15.78 -26.59
CA GLU A 21 -9.02 16.11 -25.68
C GLU A 21 -9.40 15.78 -24.23
N ILE A 22 -10.63 16.11 -23.83
CA ILE A 22 -11.14 15.78 -22.50
C ILE A 22 -11.26 14.27 -22.31
N LEU A 23 -11.74 13.53 -23.31
CA LEU A 23 -11.83 12.07 -23.24
C LEU A 23 -10.45 11.43 -23.09
N LYS A 24 -9.44 11.96 -23.79
CA LYS A 24 -8.06 11.50 -23.71
C LYS A 24 -7.45 11.73 -22.32
N GLU A 25 -7.62 12.92 -21.75
CA GLU A 25 -7.15 13.21 -20.39
C GLU A 25 -7.81 12.29 -19.35
N ILE A 26 -9.13 12.07 -19.46
CA ILE A 26 -9.86 11.15 -18.57
C ILE A 26 -9.31 9.72 -18.71
N TYR A 27 -9.05 9.27 -19.94
CA TYR A 27 -8.49 7.96 -20.20
C TYR A 27 -7.10 7.80 -19.57
N ASP A 28 -6.22 8.79 -19.74
CA ASP A 28 -4.87 8.77 -19.18
C ASP A 28 -4.90 8.74 -17.63
N ILE A 29 -5.81 9.49 -16.99
CA ILE A 29 -5.98 9.50 -15.53
C ILE A 29 -6.46 8.14 -15.00
N ILE A 30 -7.44 7.52 -15.67
CA ILE A 30 -7.93 6.19 -15.28
C ILE A 30 -6.86 5.13 -15.53
N GLY A 31 -6.10 5.24 -16.62
CA GLY A 31 -4.96 4.37 -16.90
C GLY A 31 -3.89 4.45 -15.80
N ALA A 32 -3.61 5.64 -15.30
CA ALA A 32 -2.69 5.84 -14.18
C ALA A 32 -3.17 5.17 -12.88
N GLU A 33 -4.49 4.99 -12.65
CA GLU A 33 -5.01 4.21 -11.51
C GLU A 33 -4.56 2.74 -11.57
N ALA A 34 -4.43 2.16 -12.77
CA ALA A 34 -3.96 0.79 -12.94
C ALA A 34 -2.45 0.64 -12.65
N ASP A 35 -1.67 1.70 -12.87
CA ASP A 35 -0.22 1.75 -12.59
C ASP A 35 0.09 2.16 -11.14
N LEU A 36 -0.89 2.70 -10.41
CA LEU A 36 -0.81 2.91 -8.98
C LEU A 36 -0.97 1.55 -8.29
N GLU A 37 0.13 0.80 -8.15
CA GLU A 37 0.17 -0.30 -7.19
C GLU A 37 -0.39 0.22 -5.85
N PRO A 38 -1.39 -0.46 -5.27
CA PRO A 38 -1.99 0.01 -4.04
C PRO A 38 -0.89 0.13 -2.98
N ILE A 39 -0.76 1.32 -2.38
CA ILE A 39 0.19 1.58 -1.30
C ILE A 39 0.08 0.44 -0.30
N TYR A 40 1.18 -0.28 -0.07
CA TYR A 40 1.19 -1.45 0.81
C TYR A 40 0.63 -1.08 2.18
N LYS A 41 -0.44 -1.77 2.58
CA LYS A 41 -1.07 -1.58 3.88
C LYS A 41 -0.59 -2.70 4.80
N LEU A 42 0.15 -2.31 5.83
CA LEU A 42 0.61 -3.23 6.85
C LEU A 42 -0.57 -4.01 7.45
N THR A 43 -0.40 -5.33 7.59
CA THR A 43 -1.31 -6.19 8.34
C THR A 43 -1.26 -5.84 9.82
N ASP A 44 -2.24 -6.30 10.59
CA ASP A 44 -2.23 -6.07 12.04
C ASP A 44 -1.06 -6.79 12.72
N GLU A 45 -0.61 -7.92 12.17
CA GLU A 45 0.58 -8.65 12.63
C GLU A 45 1.85 -7.83 12.38
N GLU A 46 2.00 -7.22 11.20
CA GLU A 46 3.16 -6.39 10.87
C GLU A 46 3.21 -5.11 11.72
N LYS A 47 2.06 -4.45 11.92
CA LYS A 47 1.97 -3.29 12.82
C LYS A 47 2.37 -3.68 14.23
N ASN A 48 1.89 -4.83 14.73
CA ASN A 48 2.24 -5.32 16.06
C ASN A 48 3.75 -5.64 16.17
N ALA A 49 4.35 -6.24 15.14
CA ALA A 49 5.79 -6.50 15.11
C ALA A 49 6.62 -5.20 15.17
N ILE A 50 6.18 -4.16 14.45
CA ILE A 50 6.80 -2.82 14.50
C ILE A 50 6.69 -2.22 15.90
N GLU A 51 5.51 -2.27 16.53
CA GLU A 51 5.31 -1.75 17.88
C GLU A 51 6.19 -2.45 18.92
N ILE A 52 6.36 -3.77 18.80
CA ILE A 52 7.29 -4.55 19.63
C ILE A 52 8.72 -4.05 19.43
N GLY A 53 9.18 -3.91 18.19
CA GLY A 53 10.52 -3.40 17.89
C GLY A 53 10.76 -1.98 18.41
N LEU A 54 9.77 -1.09 18.30
CA LEU A 54 9.84 0.26 18.84
C LEU A 54 9.92 0.26 20.38
N LYS A 55 9.19 -0.66 21.04
CA LYS A 55 9.28 -0.86 22.49
C LYS A 55 10.64 -1.39 22.91
N ASP A 56 11.18 -2.38 22.19
CA ASP A 56 12.50 -2.95 22.44
C ASP A 56 13.59 -1.88 22.34
N LEU A 57 13.50 -0.99 21.34
CA LEU A 57 14.39 0.15 21.20
C LEU A 57 14.32 1.10 22.41
N ARG A 58 13.11 1.48 22.84
CA ARG A 58 12.90 2.36 24.00
C ARG A 58 13.43 1.76 25.31
N GLU A 59 13.32 0.44 25.44
CA GLU A 59 13.71 -0.30 26.65
C GLU A 59 15.17 -0.80 26.58
N GLY A 60 15.93 -0.40 25.55
CA GLY A 60 17.35 -0.73 25.41
C GLY A 60 17.63 -2.19 25.04
N ARG A 61 16.60 -2.95 24.66
CA ARG A 61 16.71 -4.34 24.18
C ARG A 61 17.13 -4.37 22.72
N VAL A 62 18.35 -3.90 22.46
CA VAL A 62 18.94 -3.87 21.13
C VAL A 62 20.07 -4.88 21.03
N ALA A 63 20.25 -5.44 19.84
CA ALA A 63 21.39 -6.30 19.53
C ALA A 63 22.34 -5.57 18.58
N SER A 64 23.65 -5.84 18.70
CA SER A 64 24.60 -5.43 17.66
C SER A 64 24.29 -6.18 16.37
N SER A 65 24.67 -5.61 15.23
CA SER A 65 24.50 -6.25 13.92
C SER A 65 25.11 -7.65 13.88
N THR A 66 26.30 -7.83 14.45
CA THR A 66 26.96 -9.14 14.58
C THR A 66 26.09 -10.13 15.37
N LYS A 67 25.53 -9.70 16.50
CA LYS A 67 24.71 -10.58 17.34
C LYS A 67 23.38 -10.93 16.69
N ALA A 68 22.76 -9.98 15.99
CA ALA A 68 21.55 -10.22 15.22
C ALA A 68 21.79 -11.28 14.12
N ASN A 69 22.91 -11.19 13.40
CA ASN A 69 23.28 -12.18 12.39
C ASN A 69 23.47 -13.59 12.98
N GLU A 70 24.12 -13.72 14.15
CA GLU A 70 24.23 -15.02 14.83
C GLU A 70 22.87 -15.63 15.16
N LEU A 71 21.93 -14.82 15.65
CA LEU A 71 20.58 -15.26 16.01
C LEU A 71 19.79 -15.71 14.77
N ILE A 72 19.88 -14.97 13.67
CA ILE A 72 19.24 -15.33 12.39
C ILE A 72 19.81 -16.64 11.86
N GLN A 73 21.13 -16.81 11.87
CA GLN A 73 21.77 -18.05 11.42
C GLN A 73 21.41 -19.25 12.29
N ALA A 74 21.22 -19.05 13.60
CA ALA A 74 20.75 -20.11 14.50
C ALA A 74 19.27 -20.48 14.24
N TRP A 75 18.43 -19.49 13.93
CA TRP A 75 17.02 -19.71 13.59
C TRP A 75 16.86 -20.46 12.26
N LEU A 76 17.62 -20.09 11.22
CA LEU A 76 17.59 -20.75 9.91
C LEU A 76 18.09 -22.21 9.91
N LYS A 77 18.81 -22.62 10.96
CA LYS A 77 19.30 -24.00 11.14
C LYS A 77 18.29 -24.90 11.88
N LYS A 78 17.18 -24.34 12.39
CA LYS A 78 16.06 -25.10 12.93
C LYS A 78 15.05 -25.41 11.84
#